data_AF-A0A952RB52-F1
#
_entry.id   AF-A0A952RB52-F1
#
_cell.length_a   1.000
_cell.length_b   1.000
_cell.length_c   1.000
_cell.angle_alpha   90.00
_cell.angle_beta   90.00
_cell.angle_gamma   90.00
#
_symmetry.space_group_name_H-M   'P 1'
#
loop_
_entity.id
_entity.type
_entity.pdbx_description
1 polymer ?
#
loop_
_entity_poly.entity_id
_entity_poly.type
_entity_poly.pdbx_seq_one_letter_code
_entity_poly.pdbx_strand_id
1 'polypeptide(L)'
;MKAHYWVGLCVLALACSESSSGDGGGGQGGFSGSSGSGGAGGAGGSGGSAGDASPGGQDSGTGGVLIVDGGPELEPWLLTIENLSNDEVHRLAKISLLEESFGEKEEICADVLLPPELPKSNIISSLTFNGGKLYASGKGEDEGDTLLLVNPCTCRATVVGRYGYTYVPGITSTGAQDMFGITTTADLLLSIDPASGVATELAPLGSDYNTVGLSWAGSARNTLLAINGAADTIVEFDPTTGAQIGEPLPLDYDFGSVGAEYHPGFETLYACSNPGDLLMVDTVTGKVTVGPSLNQPGCNNLAAPYGQVECVSVR
;
A
#
# COMPACT_ATOMS: atom_id res chain seq x y z
N MET A 1 -19.07 25.60 34.08
CA MET A 1 -18.38 25.19 35.32
C MET A 1 -17.54 23.96 35.01
N LYS A 2 -16.23 24.09 35.22
CA LYS A 2 -15.16 23.07 35.36
C LYS A 2 -14.92 22.07 34.22
N ALA A 3 -13.93 22.44 33.40
CA ALA A 3 -13.04 21.53 32.68
C ALA A 3 -12.00 20.93 33.65
N HIS A 4 -11.62 19.67 33.44
CA HIS A 4 -10.50 19.03 34.12
C HIS A 4 -9.41 18.69 33.09
N TYR A 5 -8.31 19.45 33.15
CA TYR A 5 -7.03 19.11 32.56
C TYR A 5 -6.32 18.08 33.43
N TRP A 6 -5.71 17.06 32.82
CA TRP A 6 -4.67 16.25 33.44
C TRP A 6 -3.34 16.55 32.74
N VAL A 7 -2.41 17.13 33.50
CA VAL A 7 -1.01 17.32 33.13
C VAL A 7 -0.22 16.30 33.95
N GLY A 8 0.35 15.31 33.27
CA GLY A 8 1.24 14.32 33.86
C GLY A 8 2.69 14.70 33.57
N LEU A 9 3.30 15.42 34.51
CA LEU A 9 4.73 15.66 34.60
C LEU A 9 5.42 14.35 35.04
N CYS A 10 6.43 13.86 34.32
CA CYS A 10 7.35 12.87 34.89
C CYS A 10 8.80 13.28 34.59
N VAL A 11 9.58 13.23 35.67
CA VAL A 11 10.92 13.80 35.83
C VAL A 11 11.99 12.72 35.61
N LEU A 12 13.11 13.16 35.06
CA LEU A 12 14.44 12.53 34.98
C LEU A 12 14.76 11.42 36.02
N ALA A 13 15.43 10.37 35.54
CA ALA A 13 16.52 9.72 36.27
C ALA A 13 17.64 9.28 35.30
N LEU A 14 18.82 9.85 35.52
CA LEU A 14 20.12 9.43 34.97
C LEU A 14 20.49 8.04 35.50
N ALA A 15 21.09 7.21 34.64
CA ALA A 15 22.13 6.27 35.04
C ALA A 15 23.11 6.04 33.88
N CYS A 16 24.35 6.50 34.07
CA CYS A 16 25.50 6.16 33.25
C CYS A 16 25.99 4.75 33.58
N SER A 17 26.48 4.01 32.57
CA SER A 17 27.55 3.03 32.79
C SER A 17 28.51 3.03 31.62
N GLU A 18 29.76 3.38 31.91
CA GLU A 18 30.94 3.21 31.05
C GLU A 18 31.47 1.77 31.13
N SER A 19 31.98 1.25 30.01
CA SER A 19 33.18 0.39 29.96
C SER A 19 33.62 0.29 28.49
N SER A 20 34.66 1.03 28.10
CA SER A 20 36.07 0.58 27.97
C SER A 20 36.28 -0.34 26.75
N SER A 21 36.71 0.19 25.60
CA SER A 21 38.11 0.39 25.17
C SER A 21 38.80 -0.89 24.69
N GLY A 22 39.10 -0.94 23.39
CA GLY A 22 39.97 -1.93 22.76
C GLY A 22 40.45 -1.44 21.39
N ASP A 23 41.66 -0.86 21.38
CA ASP A 23 42.41 -0.28 20.28
C ASP A 23 42.87 -1.26 19.18
N GLY A 24 43.18 -0.68 18.00
CA GLY A 24 44.12 -1.21 17.00
C GLY A 24 43.56 -1.09 15.57
N GLY A 25 43.82 -0.02 14.81
CA GLY A 25 45.10 0.28 14.14
C GLY A 25 45.25 -0.59 12.89
N GLY A 26 45.48 -0.13 11.66
CA GLY A 26 45.80 1.13 11.02
C GLY A 26 46.11 0.80 9.55
N GLY A 27 45.94 1.73 8.61
CA GLY A 27 46.26 1.45 7.20
C GLY A 27 46.01 2.64 6.29
N GLN A 28 47.10 3.33 5.97
CA GLN A 28 47.16 4.52 5.13
C GLN A 28 47.09 4.21 3.63
N GLY A 29 46.55 5.16 2.86
CA GLY A 29 46.71 5.32 1.41
C GLY A 29 45.58 6.23 0.91
N GLY A 30 45.77 7.48 0.50
CA GLY A 30 46.92 8.10 -0.13
C GLY A 30 46.70 8.17 -1.65
N PHE A 31 45.76 9.01 -2.12
CA PHE A 31 45.73 9.45 -3.53
C PHE A 31 45.37 10.92 -3.64
N SER A 32 46.11 11.58 -4.52
CA SER A 32 46.26 13.01 -4.73
C SER A 32 45.80 13.40 -6.14
N GLY A 33 45.21 14.60 -6.26
CA GLY A 33 45.12 15.39 -7.50
C GLY A 33 43.97 15.00 -8.44
N SER A 34 43.32 15.90 -9.17
CA SER A 34 43.63 17.30 -9.47
C SER A 34 42.39 18.09 -9.92
N SER A 35 42.34 19.37 -9.54
CA SER A 35 41.95 20.57 -10.30
C SER A 35 40.93 20.47 -11.45
N GLY A 36 39.85 21.26 -11.33
CA GLY A 36 39.04 21.76 -12.44
C GLY A 36 38.32 23.06 -12.04
N SER A 37 38.80 24.17 -12.56
CA SER A 37 38.40 25.55 -12.26
C SER A 37 37.30 26.07 -13.20
N GLY A 38 36.45 26.97 -12.67
CA GLY A 38 36.03 28.18 -13.37
C GLY A 38 34.60 28.22 -13.94
N GLY A 39 33.85 29.25 -13.58
CA GLY A 39 32.59 29.60 -14.25
C GLY A 39 31.70 30.53 -13.43
N ALA A 40 32.03 31.81 -13.40
CA ALA A 40 31.22 32.88 -12.80
C ALA A 40 30.15 33.40 -13.77
N GLY A 41 29.02 33.90 -13.26
CA GLY A 41 28.25 34.95 -13.93
C GLY A 41 26.72 34.96 -13.72
N GLY A 42 26.20 36.10 -13.27
CA GLY A 42 24.79 36.56 -13.45
C GLY A 42 23.87 36.26 -12.27
N ALA A 43 23.53 37.16 -11.33
CA ALA A 43 23.01 38.52 -11.38
C ALA A 43 21.57 38.67 -11.93
N GLY A 44 20.64 38.98 -11.02
CA GLY A 44 19.51 39.90 -11.26
C GLY A 44 18.13 39.27 -11.47
N GLY A 45 17.19 39.56 -10.56
CA GLY A 45 15.77 39.25 -10.79
C GLY A 45 14.87 39.36 -9.56
N SER A 46 14.75 40.56 -8.99
CA SER A 46 13.76 40.88 -7.96
C SER A 46 12.41 41.28 -8.58
N GLY A 47 11.34 40.57 -8.22
CA GLY A 47 9.94 40.97 -8.35
C GLY A 47 9.10 39.91 -7.62
N GLY A 48 8.33 40.17 -6.57
CA GLY A 48 7.58 41.38 -6.26
C GLY A 48 6.14 41.19 -6.72
N SER A 49 5.36 40.35 -6.01
CA SER A 49 3.90 40.45 -6.00
C SER A 49 3.33 39.76 -4.78
N ALA A 50 2.95 40.59 -3.79
CA ALA A 50 2.08 40.20 -2.69
C ALA A 50 0.65 40.15 -3.24
N GLY A 51 0.04 38.96 -3.21
CA GLY A 51 -1.39 38.78 -3.42
C GLY A 51 -2.02 38.44 -2.09
N ASP A 52 -2.83 39.37 -1.58
CA ASP A 52 -3.75 39.17 -0.46
C ASP A 52 -4.71 38.02 -0.77
N ALA A 53 -4.75 37.01 0.10
CA ALA A 53 -5.86 36.06 0.17
C ALA A 53 -6.45 36.13 1.59
N SER A 54 -7.62 36.76 1.68
CA SER A 54 -8.46 36.77 2.88
C SER A 54 -8.89 35.35 3.28
N PRO A 55 -8.99 35.07 4.59
CA PRO A 55 -9.50 33.80 5.10
C PRO A 55 -11.03 33.86 5.20
N GLY A 56 -11.73 32.91 4.59
CA GLY A 56 -13.19 32.85 4.70
C GLY A 56 -13.78 31.64 3.99
N GLY A 57 -13.96 30.56 4.73
CA GLY A 57 -14.64 29.36 4.25
C GLY A 57 -14.53 28.23 5.26
N GLN A 58 -15.29 28.32 6.34
CA GLN A 58 -15.62 27.15 7.15
C GLN A 58 -16.58 26.31 6.31
N ASP A 59 -16.08 25.26 5.68
CA ASP A 59 -16.96 24.25 5.10
C ASP A 59 -17.27 23.21 6.18
N SER A 60 -18.53 23.20 6.57
CA SER A 60 -19.11 22.23 7.47
C SER A 60 -19.19 20.89 6.75
N GLY A 61 -18.41 19.93 7.24
CA GLY A 61 -18.35 18.55 6.78
C GLY A 61 -19.73 17.95 6.51
N THR A 62 -19.99 17.75 5.24
CA THR A 62 -20.84 16.68 4.71
C THR A 62 -19.91 15.90 3.80
N GLY A 63 -19.96 14.56 3.84
CA GLY A 63 -19.07 13.63 3.11
C GLY A 63 -19.17 13.77 1.59
N GLY A 64 -18.79 14.94 1.07
CA GLY A 64 -18.77 15.27 -0.34
C GLY A 64 -17.57 14.63 -0.99
N VAL A 65 -17.85 13.93 -2.08
CA VAL A 65 -16.90 13.50 -3.10
C VAL A 65 -15.81 14.57 -3.28
N LEU A 66 -14.56 14.18 -3.07
CA LEU A 66 -13.41 15.06 -3.30
C LEU A 66 -13.27 15.28 -4.82
N ILE A 67 -13.86 16.37 -5.31
CA ILE A 67 -13.60 16.85 -6.67
C ILE A 67 -12.21 17.50 -6.66
N VAL A 68 -11.20 16.73 -7.04
CA VAL A 68 -9.90 17.29 -7.42
C VAL A 68 -10.15 18.09 -8.71
N ASP A 69 -9.86 19.39 -8.67
CA ASP A 69 -10.19 20.35 -9.73
C ASP A 69 -9.72 19.84 -11.11
N GLY A 70 -10.67 19.37 -11.93
CA GLY A 70 -10.44 18.82 -13.28
C GLY A 70 -9.98 17.37 -13.39
N GLY A 71 -9.87 16.62 -12.29
CA GLY A 71 -9.55 15.19 -12.28
C GLY A 71 -10.79 14.29 -12.45
N PRO A 72 -10.62 13.00 -12.79
CA PRO A 72 -11.72 12.05 -12.75
C PRO A 72 -12.25 11.95 -11.31
N GLU A 73 -13.57 11.86 -11.17
CA GLU A 73 -14.22 11.61 -9.88
C GLU A 73 -13.73 10.26 -9.34
N LEU A 74 -13.15 10.29 -8.14
CA LEU A 74 -12.66 9.09 -7.47
C LEU A 74 -13.80 8.49 -6.67
N GLU A 75 -14.08 7.23 -6.95
CA GLU A 75 -15.21 6.53 -6.36
C GLU A 75 -14.90 6.12 -4.92
N PRO A 76 -15.82 6.31 -3.96
CA PRO A 76 -15.54 6.11 -2.54
C PRO A 76 -15.73 4.66 -2.11
N TRP A 77 -14.99 3.73 -2.70
CA TRP A 77 -15.10 2.30 -2.38
C TRP A 77 -13.78 1.54 -2.53
N LEU A 78 -13.70 0.37 -1.91
CA LEU A 78 -12.66 -0.64 -2.12
C LEU A 78 -13.26 -1.91 -2.75
N LEU A 79 -12.43 -2.73 -3.37
CA LEU A 79 -12.76 -4.12 -3.71
C LEU A 79 -12.01 -5.09 -2.82
N THR A 80 -12.64 -6.24 -2.59
CA THR A 80 -12.07 -7.41 -1.92
C THR A 80 -12.54 -8.67 -2.67
N ILE A 81 -11.70 -9.70 -2.71
CA ILE A 81 -12.06 -11.06 -3.06
C ILE A 81 -12.00 -11.89 -1.78
N GLU A 82 -13.15 -12.43 -1.39
CA GLU A 82 -13.28 -13.34 -0.26
C GLU A 82 -12.95 -14.76 -0.72
N ASN A 83 -12.00 -15.42 -0.06
CA ASN A 83 -11.70 -16.83 -0.30
C ASN A 83 -12.58 -17.70 0.62
N LEU A 84 -13.64 -18.29 0.06
CA LEU A 84 -14.69 -19.02 0.78
C LEU A 84 -14.58 -20.53 0.57
N SER A 85 -15.27 -21.31 1.40
CA SER A 85 -15.45 -22.76 1.21
C SER A 85 -14.14 -23.55 1.09
N ASN A 86 -13.13 -23.23 1.92
CA ASN A 86 -11.75 -23.75 1.79
C ASN A 86 -11.09 -23.35 0.46
N ASP A 87 -11.26 -22.08 0.08
CA ASP A 87 -10.66 -21.47 -1.10
C ASP A 87 -11.17 -22.03 -2.45
N GLU A 88 -12.37 -22.63 -2.47
CA GLU A 88 -13.01 -23.12 -3.71
C GLU A 88 -13.98 -22.11 -4.35
N VAL A 89 -14.41 -21.09 -3.59
CA VAL A 89 -15.35 -20.06 -4.06
C VAL A 89 -14.75 -18.68 -3.78
N HIS A 90 -14.72 -17.82 -4.79
CA HIS A 90 -14.11 -16.49 -4.70
C HIS A 90 -15.15 -15.40 -4.90
N ARG A 91 -15.66 -14.80 -3.82
CA ARG A 91 -16.67 -13.74 -3.94
C ARG A 91 -16.00 -12.40 -4.17
N LEU A 92 -16.33 -11.69 -5.24
CA LEU A 92 -15.91 -10.30 -5.43
C LEU A 92 -16.95 -9.38 -4.80
N ALA A 93 -16.52 -8.52 -3.88
CA ALA A 93 -17.38 -7.56 -3.20
C ALA A 93 -16.79 -6.15 -3.23
N LYS A 94 -17.69 -5.16 -3.31
CA LYS A 94 -17.41 -3.73 -3.12
C LYS A 94 -17.63 -3.37 -1.66
N ILE A 95 -16.70 -2.63 -1.05
CA ILE A 95 -16.78 -2.11 0.31
C ILE A 95 -16.99 -0.61 0.22
N SER A 96 -18.09 -0.10 0.77
CA SER A 96 -18.36 1.35 0.79
C SER A 96 -17.44 2.07 1.79
N LEU A 97 -16.94 3.25 1.39
CA LEU A 97 -16.19 4.16 2.26
C LEU A 97 -17.00 5.42 2.64
N LEU A 98 -18.27 5.49 2.23
CA LEU A 98 -19.17 6.59 2.63
C LEU A 98 -19.50 6.48 4.12
N GLU A 99 -19.64 7.60 4.82
CA GLU A 99 -19.82 7.65 6.28
C GLU A 99 -21.04 6.83 6.74
N GLU A 100 -22.16 6.92 6.02
CA GLU A 100 -23.43 6.27 6.36
C GLU A 100 -23.47 4.76 6.07
N SER A 101 -22.54 4.27 5.24
CA SER A 101 -22.46 2.87 4.82
C SER A 101 -21.04 2.32 4.94
N PHE A 102 -20.22 2.93 5.80
CA PHE A 102 -18.80 2.61 5.90
C PHE A 102 -18.62 1.12 6.24
N GLY A 103 -17.85 0.41 5.41
CA GLY A 103 -17.60 -1.02 5.54
C GLY A 103 -18.75 -1.93 5.09
N GLU A 104 -19.89 -1.40 4.65
CA GLU A 104 -20.94 -2.22 4.06
C GLU A 104 -20.46 -2.84 2.75
N LYS A 105 -20.73 -4.14 2.58
CA LYS A 105 -20.35 -4.89 1.40
C LYS A 105 -21.52 -5.05 0.43
N GLU A 106 -21.27 -4.76 -0.83
CA GLU A 106 -22.13 -5.12 -1.95
C GLU A 106 -21.49 -6.25 -2.76
N GLU A 107 -22.21 -7.34 -2.97
CA GLU A 107 -21.74 -8.46 -3.80
C GLU A 107 -21.77 -8.07 -5.29
N ILE A 108 -20.60 -8.14 -5.95
CA ILE A 108 -20.49 -7.96 -7.41
C ILE A 108 -20.59 -9.32 -8.10
N CYS A 109 -19.81 -10.28 -7.61
CA CYS A 109 -19.78 -11.66 -8.11
C CYS A 109 -19.92 -12.63 -6.94
N ALA A 110 -20.94 -13.48 -6.98
CA ALA A 110 -21.10 -14.59 -6.04
C ALA A 110 -19.92 -15.58 -6.11
N ASP A 111 -19.33 -15.74 -7.31
CA ASP A 111 -18.17 -16.58 -7.56
C ASP A 111 -17.37 -16.06 -8.77
N VAL A 112 -16.08 -15.80 -8.57
CA VAL A 112 -15.12 -15.46 -9.62
C VAL A 112 -14.53 -16.76 -10.14
N LEU A 113 -14.89 -17.11 -11.37
CA LEU A 113 -14.42 -18.34 -12.01
C LEU A 113 -12.93 -18.22 -12.32
N LEU A 114 -12.12 -18.96 -11.58
CA LEU A 114 -10.69 -19.06 -11.81
C LEU A 114 -10.37 -19.96 -13.03
N PRO A 115 -9.24 -19.70 -13.71
CA PRO A 115 -8.74 -20.56 -14.78
C PRO A 115 -8.51 -22.01 -14.29
N PRO A 116 -8.84 -23.03 -15.10
CA PRO A 116 -8.73 -24.43 -14.70
C PRO A 116 -7.29 -24.91 -14.45
N GLU A 117 -6.29 -24.18 -14.93
CA GLU A 117 -4.86 -24.43 -14.68
C GLU A 117 -4.43 -24.05 -13.26
N LEU A 118 -5.23 -23.30 -12.52
CA LEU A 118 -4.95 -22.98 -11.12
C LEU A 118 -5.44 -24.10 -10.19
N PRO A 119 -4.79 -24.26 -9.02
CA PRO A 119 -5.29 -25.13 -7.96
C PRO A 119 -6.74 -24.80 -7.61
N LYS A 120 -7.54 -25.81 -7.26
CA LYS A 120 -8.93 -25.57 -6.85
C LYS A 120 -9.04 -24.84 -5.51
N SER A 121 -8.03 -24.98 -4.64
CA SER A 121 -7.92 -24.26 -3.36
C SER A 121 -6.97 -23.06 -3.50
N ASN A 122 -7.14 -22.27 -4.55
CA ASN A 122 -6.25 -21.14 -4.81
C ASN A 122 -6.60 -20.00 -3.85
N ILE A 123 -5.61 -19.43 -3.17
CA ILE A 123 -5.85 -18.25 -2.36
C ILE A 123 -5.54 -17.03 -3.21
N ILE A 124 -6.54 -16.18 -3.43
CA ILE A 124 -6.29 -14.82 -3.87
C ILE A 124 -5.71 -14.05 -2.69
N SER A 125 -4.45 -13.65 -2.84
CA SER A 125 -3.65 -13.06 -1.76
C SER A 125 -3.58 -11.54 -1.86
N SER A 126 -3.87 -10.94 -3.01
CA SER A 126 -3.73 -9.50 -3.22
C SER A 126 -4.56 -9.01 -4.40
N LEU A 127 -4.88 -7.72 -4.45
CA LEU A 127 -5.60 -7.05 -5.53
C LEU A 127 -4.96 -5.70 -5.84
N THR A 128 -5.03 -5.25 -7.09
CA THR A 128 -4.70 -3.87 -7.47
C THR A 128 -5.35 -3.47 -8.79
N PHE A 129 -5.51 -2.16 -9.01
CA PHE A 129 -5.95 -1.63 -10.31
C PHE A 129 -4.76 -1.13 -11.13
N ASN A 130 -4.70 -1.54 -12.40
CA ASN A 130 -3.72 -1.04 -13.36
C ASN A 130 -4.43 -0.72 -14.69
N GLY A 131 -4.43 0.56 -15.07
CA GLY A 131 -5.10 1.03 -16.28
C GLY A 131 -6.61 0.70 -16.32
N GLY A 132 -7.29 0.81 -15.18
CA GLY A 132 -8.73 0.50 -15.04
C GLY A 132 -9.08 -0.99 -15.02
N LYS A 133 -8.08 -1.87 -15.10
CA LYS A 133 -8.25 -3.32 -15.00
C LYS A 133 -7.90 -3.79 -13.60
N LEU A 134 -8.69 -4.74 -13.08
CA LEU A 134 -8.45 -5.36 -11.78
C LEU A 134 -7.50 -6.55 -11.94
N TYR A 135 -6.37 -6.49 -11.27
CA TYR A 135 -5.41 -7.59 -11.17
C TYR A 135 -5.46 -8.21 -9.80
N ALA A 136 -5.14 -9.50 -9.74
CA ALA A 136 -5.07 -10.27 -8.50
C ALA A 136 -3.80 -11.11 -8.47
N SER A 137 -3.27 -11.32 -7.27
CA SER A 137 -2.23 -12.32 -7.03
C SER A 137 -2.88 -13.62 -6.59
N GLY A 138 -2.69 -14.68 -7.36
CA GLY A 138 -3.18 -16.03 -7.04
C GLY A 138 -2.03 -16.96 -6.71
N LYS A 139 -2.19 -17.76 -5.65
CA LYS A 139 -1.20 -18.76 -5.24
C LYS A 139 -0.97 -19.80 -6.34
N GLY A 140 0.29 -20.05 -6.70
CA GLY A 140 0.65 -21.14 -7.60
C GLY A 140 1.13 -22.39 -6.85
N GLU A 141 1.16 -23.54 -7.54
CA GLU A 141 1.72 -24.80 -6.98
C GLU A 141 3.21 -24.98 -7.33
N ASP A 142 3.58 -24.95 -8.62
CA ASP A 142 4.91 -25.45 -9.03
C ASP A 142 5.90 -24.37 -9.54
N GLU A 143 5.41 -23.30 -10.17
CA GLU A 143 6.25 -22.32 -10.89
C GLU A 143 6.15 -20.91 -10.29
N GLY A 144 5.68 -20.82 -9.05
CA GLY A 144 5.41 -19.55 -8.37
C GLY A 144 3.98 -19.05 -8.56
N ASP A 145 3.70 -17.95 -7.85
CA ASP A 145 2.39 -17.30 -7.86
C ASP A 145 2.11 -16.66 -9.23
N THR A 146 0.83 -16.44 -9.49
CA THR A 146 0.32 -16.06 -10.81
C THR A 146 -0.37 -14.70 -10.74
N LEU A 147 -0.07 -13.85 -11.71
CA LEU A 147 -0.82 -12.64 -11.96
C LEU A 147 -2.10 -12.99 -12.74
N LEU A 148 -3.23 -12.61 -12.18
CA LEU A 148 -4.55 -12.81 -12.77
C LEU A 148 -5.14 -11.47 -13.18
N LEU A 149 -5.81 -11.46 -14.32
CA LEU A 149 -6.70 -10.37 -14.73
C LEU A 149 -8.13 -10.78 -14.39
N VAL A 150 -8.76 -10.06 -13.48
CA VAL A 150 -10.14 -10.31 -13.03
C VAL A 150 -11.07 -9.36 -13.78
N ASN A 151 -12.13 -9.91 -14.39
CA ASN A 151 -13.17 -9.14 -15.05
C ASN A 151 -14.45 -9.09 -14.18
N PRO A 152 -14.75 -7.95 -13.52
CA PRO A 152 -15.95 -7.80 -12.69
C PRO A 152 -17.27 -7.94 -13.46
N CYS A 153 -17.30 -7.63 -14.76
CA CYS A 153 -18.51 -7.75 -15.59
C CYS A 153 -18.90 -9.21 -15.84
N THR A 154 -17.90 -10.08 -15.98
CA THR A 154 -18.13 -11.49 -16.34
C THR A 154 -17.94 -12.45 -15.17
N CYS A 155 -17.40 -11.98 -14.05
CA CYS A 155 -17.01 -12.81 -12.90
C CYS A 155 -16.07 -13.94 -13.30
N ARG A 156 -15.05 -13.61 -14.11
CA ARG A 156 -14.03 -14.57 -14.59
C ARG A 156 -12.65 -13.96 -14.43
N ALA A 157 -11.70 -14.78 -14.04
CA ALA A 157 -10.29 -14.45 -14.08
C ALA A 157 -9.60 -15.13 -15.28
N THR A 158 -8.54 -14.52 -15.79
CA THR A 158 -7.64 -15.11 -16.80
C THR A 158 -6.21 -14.98 -16.32
N VAL A 159 -5.38 -15.99 -16.57
CA VAL A 159 -3.94 -15.90 -16.32
C VAL A 159 -3.32 -14.87 -17.25
N VAL A 160 -2.59 -13.92 -16.68
CA VAL A 160 -1.70 -13.00 -17.41
C VAL A 160 -0.34 -13.66 -17.58
N GLY A 161 0.19 -14.18 -16.47
CA GLY A 161 1.37 -15.04 -16.43
C GLY A 161 1.89 -15.22 -15.02
N ARG A 162 3.02 -15.90 -14.89
CA ARG A 162 3.62 -16.25 -13.60
C ARG A 162 4.73 -15.29 -13.23
N TYR A 163 4.83 -14.97 -11.95
CA TYR A 163 5.88 -14.06 -11.46
C TYR A 163 7.29 -14.65 -11.60
N GLY A 164 7.42 -15.98 -11.50
CA GLY A 164 8.72 -16.65 -11.31
C GLY A 164 9.19 -16.65 -9.85
N TYR A 165 8.33 -16.22 -8.93
CA TYR A 165 8.55 -16.20 -7.48
C TYR A 165 7.34 -16.82 -6.77
N THR A 166 7.60 -17.50 -5.66
CA THR A 166 6.54 -18.08 -4.80
C THR A 166 6.12 -17.08 -3.73
N TYR A 167 4.85 -17.13 -3.35
CA TYR A 167 4.28 -16.36 -2.25
C TYR A 167 4.51 -14.85 -2.41
N VAL A 168 3.72 -14.25 -3.30
CA VAL A 168 3.67 -12.81 -3.59
C VAL A 168 2.35 -12.25 -3.04
N PRO A 169 2.24 -12.04 -1.71
CA PRO A 169 0.98 -11.66 -1.06
C PRO A 169 0.63 -10.18 -1.17
N GLY A 170 1.55 -9.31 -1.60
CA GLY A 170 1.28 -7.89 -1.79
C GLY A 170 1.65 -7.46 -3.21
N ILE A 171 0.69 -7.01 -4.00
CA ILE A 171 0.93 -6.34 -5.29
C ILE A 171 0.29 -4.95 -5.28
N THR A 172 0.87 -4.03 -6.05
CA THR A 172 0.27 -2.71 -6.28
C THR A 172 0.60 -2.18 -7.67
N SER A 173 -0.04 -1.10 -8.06
CA SER A 173 0.22 -0.41 -9.32
C SER A 173 0.19 1.09 -9.15
N THR A 174 1.03 1.77 -9.92
CA THR A 174 1.08 3.23 -9.96
C THR A 174 0.06 3.76 -10.97
N GLY A 175 -0.23 5.06 -10.89
CA GLY A 175 -1.01 5.77 -11.90
C GLY A 175 -0.33 5.78 -13.27
N ALA A 176 0.98 5.52 -13.34
CA ALA A 176 1.75 5.36 -14.58
C ALA A 176 1.70 3.92 -15.13
N GLN A 177 0.93 3.02 -14.50
CA GLN A 177 0.78 1.61 -14.87
C GLN A 177 2.02 0.74 -14.61
N ASP A 178 2.98 1.22 -13.84
CA ASP A 178 4.03 0.36 -13.28
C ASP A 178 3.41 -0.54 -12.21
N MET A 179 3.79 -1.82 -12.18
CA MET A 179 3.30 -2.78 -11.20
C MET A 179 4.45 -3.30 -10.35
N PHE A 180 4.18 -3.44 -9.06
CA PHE A 180 5.15 -3.90 -8.06
C PHE A 180 4.54 -5.01 -7.23
N GLY A 181 5.39 -5.83 -6.64
CA GLY A 181 4.97 -6.80 -5.64
C GLY A 181 6.06 -7.12 -4.65
N ILE A 182 5.69 -7.74 -3.54
CA ILE A 182 6.65 -8.27 -2.57
C ILE A 182 6.50 -9.78 -2.51
N THR A 183 7.62 -10.50 -2.63
CA THR A 183 7.70 -11.90 -2.22
C THR A 183 8.29 -11.98 -0.82
N THR A 184 7.59 -12.68 0.08
CA THR A 184 8.07 -12.88 1.46
C THR A 184 8.85 -14.17 1.64
N THR A 185 8.93 -15.03 0.60
CA THR A 185 9.84 -16.19 0.64
C THR A 185 11.29 -15.78 0.39
N ALA A 186 11.49 -14.80 -0.49
CA ALA A 186 12.83 -14.29 -0.84
C ALA A 186 13.13 -12.93 -0.20
N ASP A 187 12.17 -12.32 0.48
CA ASP A 187 12.24 -10.96 1.02
C ASP A 187 12.73 -9.94 -0.03
N LEU A 188 12.04 -9.94 -1.18
CA LEU A 188 12.35 -9.04 -2.30
C LEU A 188 11.15 -8.16 -2.64
N LEU A 189 11.44 -6.90 -2.94
CA LEU A 189 10.59 -6.04 -3.74
C LEU A 189 10.83 -6.36 -5.23
N LEU A 190 9.73 -6.51 -5.96
CA LEU A 190 9.69 -6.94 -7.36
C LEU A 190 9.10 -5.84 -8.22
N SER A 191 9.62 -5.69 -9.43
CA SER A 191 8.93 -5.04 -10.55
C SER A 191 8.23 -6.09 -11.41
N ILE A 192 6.96 -5.89 -11.73
CA ILE A 192 6.11 -6.85 -12.43
C ILE A 192 5.70 -6.25 -13.78
N ASP A 193 5.88 -6.99 -14.87
CA ASP A 193 5.34 -6.63 -16.17
C ASP A 193 3.84 -6.98 -16.24
N PRO A 194 2.92 -6.01 -16.26
CA PRO A 194 1.48 -6.30 -16.26
C PRO A 194 0.99 -6.95 -17.56
N ALA A 195 1.79 -6.97 -18.64
CA ALA A 195 1.42 -7.62 -19.89
C ALA A 195 1.75 -9.13 -19.90
N SER A 196 2.79 -9.54 -19.18
CA SER A 196 3.28 -10.93 -19.16
C SER A 196 3.20 -11.60 -17.80
N GLY A 197 2.96 -10.84 -16.72
CA GLY A 197 3.00 -11.31 -15.34
C GLY A 197 4.40 -11.64 -14.82
N VAL A 198 5.44 -11.54 -15.66
CA VAL A 198 6.82 -11.85 -15.26
C VAL A 198 7.32 -10.79 -14.28
N ALA A 199 7.88 -11.23 -13.17
CA ALA A 199 8.49 -10.35 -12.18
C ALA A 199 10.02 -10.37 -12.29
N THR A 200 10.63 -9.25 -11.92
CA THR A 200 12.07 -9.08 -11.79
C THR A 200 12.38 -8.49 -10.43
N GLU A 201 13.50 -8.92 -9.84
CA GLU A 201 13.98 -8.35 -8.59
C GLU A 201 14.30 -6.86 -8.78
N LEU A 202 13.75 -6.03 -7.89
CA LEU A 202 14.07 -4.61 -7.81
C LEU A 202 15.08 -4.35 -6.69
N ALA A 203 14.78 -4.83 -5.48
CA ALA A 203 15.66 -4.68 -4.32
C ALA A 203 15.33 -5.72 -3.22
N PRO A 204 16.30 -6.10 -2.36
CA PRO A 204 16.02 -6.83 -1.13
C PRO A 204 15.33 -5.93 -0.10
N LEU A 205 14.42 -6.51 0.70
CA LEU A 205 13.68 -5.79 1.74
C LEU A 205 14.49 -5.51 3.01
N GLY A 206 15.54 -6.31 3.27
CA GLY A 206 16.42 -6.14 4.43
C GLY A 206 15.89 -6.71 5.76
N SER A 207 14.66 -7.22 5.80
CA SER A 207 14.07 -7.95 6.93
C SER A 207 13.07 -9.00 6.45
N ASP A 208 12.68 -9.92 7.33
CA ASP A 208 11.59 -10.88 7.07
C ASP A 208 10.24 -10.15 7.18
N TYR A 209 9.43 -10.24 6.13
CA TYR A 209 8.11 -9.63 6.10
C TYR A 209 7.00 -10.59 6.52
N ASN A 210 7.17 -11.91 6.32
CA ASN A 210 6.17 -12.96 6.51
C ASN A 210 4.81 -12.70 5.80
N THR A 211 4.03 -11.73 6.28
CA THR A 211 2.81 -11.19 5.70
C THR A 211 2.98 -9.72 5.31
N VAL A 212 2.46 -9.33 4.15
CA VAL A 212 2.60 -7.95 3.68
C VAL A 212 1.41 -7.52 2.83
N GLY A 213 0.96 -6.29 3.05
CA GLY A 213 0.12 -5.54 2.13
C GLY A 213 0.95 -4.42 1.52
N LEU A 214 0.88 -4.26 0.21
CA LEU A 214 1.65 -3.27 -0.55
C LEU A 214 0.68 -2.35 -1.30
N SER A 215 0.89 -1.05 -1.22
CA SER A 215 0.10 -0.08 -1.97
C SER A 215 0.93 1.11 -2.45
N TRP A 216 0.55 1.73 -3.56
CA TRP A 216 1.15 2.97 -4.04
C TRP A 216 0.46 4.18 -3.39
N ALA A 217 1.24 5.07 -2.78
CA ALA A 217 0.74 6.22 -2.03
C ALA A 217 0.29 7.41 -2.90
N GLY A 218 0.02 7.18 -4.18
CA GLY A 218 -0.32 8.22 -5.14
C GLY A 218 0.87 9.05 -5.62
N SER A 219 0.61 9.90 -6.61
CA SER A 219 1.65 10.69 -7.31
C SER A 219 2.23 11.83 -6.48
N ALA A 220 1.49 12.32 -5.49
CA ALA A 220 1.95 13.39 -4.59
C ALA A 220 3.10 12.92 -3.68
N ARG A 221 3.01 11.69 -3.14
CA ARG A 221 4.06 11.08 -2.31
C ARG A 221 5.08 10.32 -3.17
N ASN A 222 4.61 9.67 -4.23
CA ASN A 222 5.40 8.84 -5.14
C ASN A 222 6.26 7.77 -4.43
N THR A 223 5.68 7.12 -3.43
CA THR A 223 6.29 6.00 -2.70
C THR A 223 5.38 4.78 -2.70
N LEU A 224 5.97 3.61 -2.49
CA LEU A 224 5.24 2.40 -2.15
C LEU A 224 5.17 2.28 -0.63
N LEU A 225 3.98 2.04 -0.10
CA LEU A 225 3.72 1.77 1.31
C LEU A 225 3.54 0.26 1.49
N ALA A 226 4.38 -0.35 2.32
CA ALA A 226 4.23 -1.72 2.75
C ALA A 226 3.90 -1.76 4.23
N ILE A 227 2.87 -2.52 4.62
CA ILE A 227 2.68 -2.93 6.02
C ILE A 227 3.41 -4.27 6.18
N ASN A 228 4.48 -4.29 6.97
CA ASN A 228 5.15 -5.52 7.41
C ASN A 228 4.38 -6.07 8.62
N GLY A 229 3.62 -7.16 8.41
CA GLY A 229 2.83 -7.77 9.47
C GLY A 229 3.64 -8.59 10.48
N ALA A 230 4.88 -8.98 10.16
CA ALA A 230 5.75 -9.63 11.15
C ALA A 230 6.28 -8.64 12.21
N ALA A 231 6.47 -7.39 11.82
CA ALA A 231 7.06 -6.35 12.66
C ALA A 231 6.06 -5.28 13.12
N ASP A 232 4.82 -5.33 12.65
CA ASP A 232 3.80 -4.30 12.84
C ASP A 232 4.32 -2.90 12.50
N THR A 233 4.85 -2.74 11.27
CA THR A 233 5.39 -1.46 10.80
C THR A 233 4.89 -1.09 9.42
N ILE A 234 4.83 0.21 9.13
CA ILE A 234 4.84 0.73 7.77
C ILE A 234 6.28 0.96 7.34
N VAL A 235 6.60 0.51 6.12
CA VAL A 235 7.85 0.77 5.44
C VAL A 235 7.56 1.44 4.11
N GLU A 236 8.32 2.49 3.79
CA GLU A 236 8.24 3.17 2.51
C GLU A 236 9.37 2.73 1.59
N PHE A 237 9.05 2.58 0.31
CA PHE A 237 10.03 2.29 -0.72
C PHE A 237 9.94 3.30 -1.88
N ASP A 238 11.11 3.63 -2.42
CA ASP A 238 11.22 4.35 -3.68
C ASP A 238 10.83 3.42 -4.84
N PRO A 239 9.83 3.76 -5.66
CA PRO A 239 9.35 2.86 -6.72
C PRO A 239 10.33 2.71 -7.88
N THR A 240 11.32 3.60 -8.02
CA THR A 240 12.30 3.54 -9.12
C THR A 240 13.47 2.62 -8.77
N THR A 241 13.93 2.67 -7.52
CA THR A 241 15.14 1.98 -7.05
C THR A 241 14.83 0.79 -6.15
N GLY A 242 13.62 0.72 -5.60
CA GLY A 242 13.23 -0.23 -4.56
C GLY A 242 13.88 0.03 -3.20
N ALA A 243 14.65 1.12 -3.05
CA ALA A 243 15.31 1.43 -1.80
C ALA A 243 14.29 1.83 -0.73
N GLN A 244 14.48 1.33 0.49
CA GLN A 244 13.72 1.79 1.64
C GLN A 244 13.97 3.29 1.89
N ILE A 245 12.90 4.03 2.19
CA ILE A 245 12.93 5.44 2.53
C ILE A 245 12.72 5.59 4.03
N GLY A 246 13.74 6.09 4.73
CA GLY A 246 13.67 6.35 6.17
C GLY A 246 13.62 5.08 7.03
N GLU A 247 13.30 5.27 8.30
CA GLU A 247 13.15 4.17 9.26
C GLU A 247 11.70 3.64 9.23
N PRO A 248 11.49 2.33 9.50
CA PRO A 248 10.15 1.77 9.64
C PRO A 248 9.33 2.50 10.71
N LEU A 249 8.08 2.82 10.39
CA LEU A 249 7.13 3.47 11.29
C LEU A 249 6.35 2.41 12.07
N PRO A 250 6.47 2.33 13.41
CA PRO A 250 5.70 1.37 14.21
C PRO A 250 4.19 1.63 14.15
N LEU A 251 3.41 0.55 14.05
CA LEU A 251 1.95 0.57 14.12
C LEU A 251 1.49 0.19 15.54
N ASP A 252 0.36 0.74 15.97
CA ASP A 252 -0.27 0.38 17.26
C ASP A 252 -1.31 -0.75 17.16
N TYR A 253 -1.17 -1.61 16.14
CA TYR A 253 -2.04 -2.75 15.84
C TYR A 253 -1.22 -3.98 15.44
N ASP A 254 -1.67 -5.16 15.87
CA ASP A 254 -1.06 -6.47 15.60
C ASP A 254 -1.60 -7.05 14.27
N PHE A 255 -0.76 -7.03 13.24
CA PHE A 255 -1.09 -7.42 11.87
C PHE A 255 -0.72 -8.89 11.60
N GLY A 256 -1.55 -9.82 12.05
CA GLY A 256 -1.37 -11.25 11.72
C GLY A 256 -1.61 -11.63 10.24
N SER A 257 -2.35 -10.82 9.50
CA SER A 257 -2.59 -10.92 8.04
C SER A 257 -2.78 -9.50 7.50
N VAL A 258 -2.45 -9.26 6.23
CA VAL A 258 -2.48 -7.90 5.70
C VAL A 258 -3.02 -7.88 4.29
N GLY A 259 -4.15 -7.21 4.08
CA GLY A 259 -4.50 -6.56 2.82
C GLY A 259 -4.42 -5.07 3.05
N ALA A 260 -3.75 -4.31 2.17
CA ALA A 260 -3.59 -2.88 2.36
C ALA A 260 -3.70 -2.15 1.03
N GLU A 261 -4.40 -1.03 1.04
CA GLU A 261 -4.59 -0.21 -0.14
C GLU A 261 -4.78 1.26 0.25
N TYR A 262 -3.95 2.12 -0.34
CA TYR A 262 -4.04 3.56 -0.23
C TYR A 262 -5.10 4.07 -1.19
N HIS A 263 -6.15 4.69 -0.66
CA HIS A 263 -7.23 5.20 -1.49
C HIS A 263 -6.88 6.59 -2.01
N PRO A 264 -6.73 6.78 -3.34
CA PRO A 264 -6.26 8.05 -3.91
C PRO A 264 -7.22 9.21 -3.65
N GLY A 265 -8.51 8.91 -3.43
CA GLY A 265 -9.53 9.92 -3.16
C GLY A 265 -9.67 10.33 -1.69
N PHE A 266 -9.16 9.55 -0.73
CA PHE A 266 -9.28 9.86 0.71
C PHE A 266 -7.93 10.10 1.38
N GLU A 267 -6.84 9.97 0.62
CA GLU A 267 -5.47 10.07 1.12
C GLU A 267 -5.20 9.18 2.36
N THR A 268 -5.92 8.07 2.45
CA THR A 268 -5.95 7.17 3.60
C THR A 268 -5.49 5.79 3.18
N LEU A 269 -4.56 5.20 3.95
CA LEU A 269 -4.23 3.79 3.82
C LEU A 269 -5.29 2.98 4.54
N TYR A 270 -6.12 2.28 3.77
CA TYR A 270 -7.00 1.27 4.32
C TYR A 270 -6.25 -0.04 4.41
N ALA A 271 -6.51 -0.78 5.48
CA ALA A 271 -5.99 -2.12 5.62
C ALA A 271 -7.10 -3.05 6.10
N CYS A 272 -6.82 -4.34 6.02
CA CYS A 272 -7.60 -5.33 6.71
C CYS A 272 -6.70 -6.47 7.19
N SER A 273 -7.05 -7.00 8.35
CA SER A 273 -6.34 -8.07 9.05
C SER A 273 -7.36 -9.03 9.63
N ASN A 274 -6.91 -10.17 10.14
CA ASN A 274 -7.77 -11.10 10.89
C ASN A 274 -8.21 -10.46 12.22
N PRO A 275 -9.50 -10.49 12.58
CA PRO A 275 -10.55 -11.40 12.12
C PRO A 275 -11.39 -10.92 10.90
N GLY A 276 -10.93 -9.92 10.16
CA GLY A 276 -11.58 -9.38 8.97
C GLY A 276 -12.17 -8.00 9.19
N ASP A 277 -11.53 -7.14 9.99
CA ASP A 277 -11.97 -5.76 10.20
C ASP A 277 -11.39 -4.83 9.13
N LEU A 278 -12.16 -3.81 8.75
CA LEU A 278 -11.63 -2.70 7.95
C LEU A 278 -10.90 -1.72 8.86
N LEU A 279 -9.65 -1.41 8.52
CA LEU A 279 -8.75 -0.60 9.31
C LEU A 279 -8.41 0.68 8.53
N MET A 280 -8.29 1.79 9.23
CA MET A 280 -7.74 3.04 8.70
C MET A 280 -6.40 3.30 9.37
N VAL A 281 -5.34 3.43 8.56
CA VAL A 281 -3.98 3.57 9.06
C VAL A 281 -3.48 4.98 8.78
N ASP A 282 -3.12 5.68 9.85
CA ASP A 282 -2.41 6.96 9.76
C ASP A 282 -0.95 6.71 9.41
N THR A 283 -0.59 6.98 8.15
CA THR A 283 0.76 6.74 7.61
C THR A 283 1.83 7.71 8.11
N VAL A 284 1.47 8.65 8.99
CA VAL A 284 2.39 9.61 9.62
C VAL A 284 2.65 9.24 11.07
N THR A 285 1.59 8.85 11.81
CA THR A 285 1.70 8.56 13.25
C THR A 285 1.79 7.07 13.58
N GLY A 286 1.41 6.20 12.63
CA GLY A 286 1.32 4.75 12.84
C GLY A 286 0.06 4.33 13.61
N LYS A 287 -0.83 5.29 13.92
CA LYS A 287 -2.08 4.99 14.60
C LYS A 287 -3.06 4.28 13.67
N VAL A 288 -3.65 3.19 14.15
CA VAL A 288 -4.66 2.41 13.46
C VAL A 288 -6.03 2.63 14.11
N THR A 289 -7.01 3.02 13.31
CA THR A 289 -8.41 3.10 13.73
C THR A 289 -9.14 1.87 13.21
N VAL A 290 -9.68 1.06 14.13
CA VAL A 290 -10.48 -0.12 13.81
C VAL A 290 -11.89 0.31 13.43
N GLY A 291 -12.29 -0.04 12.21
CA GLY A 291 -13.61 0.17 11.66
C GLY A 291 -14.54 -1.04 11.89
N PRO A 292 -15.59 -1.19 11.07
CA PRO A 292 -16.51 -2.31 11.15
C PRO A 292 -15.87 -3.62 10.66
N SER A 293 -16.45 -4.73 11.11
CA SER A 293 -16.11 -6.04 10.58
C SER A 293 -16.63 -6.19 9.16
N LEU A 294 -15.76 -6.64 8.26
CA LEU A 294 -16.11 -7.02 6.90
C LEU A 294 -16.77 -8.41 6.84
N ASN A 295 -16.85 -9.17 7.94
CA ASN A 295 -17.48 -10.49 7.98
C ASN A 295 -17.02 -11.41 6.82
N GLN A 296 -15.70 -11.54 6.65
CA GLN A 296 -15.09 -12.43 5.66
C GLN A 296 -14.03 -13.32 6.29
N PRO A 297 -13.88 -14.58 5.83
CA PRO A 297 -12.82 -15.46 6.30
C PRO A 297 -11.49 -15.03 5.69
N GLY A 298 -10.60 -14.52 6.54
CA GLY A 298 -9.33 -13.96 6.07
C GLY A 298 -9.52 -12.59 5.42
N CYS A 299 -8.67 -11.64 5.77
CA CYS A 299 -8.56 -10.41 5.00
C CYS A 299 -7.09 -10.13 4.69
N ASN A 300 -6.78 -10.22 3.40
CA ASN A 300 -5.44 -10.13 2.86
C ASN A 300 -5.38 -9.35 1.54
N ASN A 301 -6.52 -8.89 1.02
CA ASN A 301 -6.55 -8.19 -0.25
C ASN A 301 -7.57 -7.05 -0.23
N LEU A 302 -7.15 -5.90 -0.76
CA LEU A 302 -7.97 -4.71 -0.97
C LEU A 302 -7.47 -4.03 -2.25
N ALA A 303 -8.36 -3.38 -3.00
CA ALA A 303 -7.98 -2.54 -4.14
C ALA A 303 -8.87 -1.30 -4.24
N ALA A 304 -8.25 -0.15 -4.54
CA ALA A 304 -8.92 1.13 -4.63
C ALA A 304 -8.92 1.60 -6.08
N PRO A 305 -10.03 2.14 -6.59
CA PRO A 305 -10.10 2.62 -7.95
C PRO A 305 -9.32 3.93 -8.12
N TYR A 306 -8.62 4.06 -9.24
CA TYR A 306 -8.03 5.33 -9.71
C TYR A 306 -8.94 6.08 -10.70
N GLY A 307 -10.23 5.77 -10.67
CA GLY A 307 -11.26 6.31 -11.56
C GLY A 307 -12.41 5.31 -11.74
N GLN A 308 -13.32 5.61 -12.65
CA GLN A 308 -14.49 4.76 -12.87
C GLN A 308 -14.09 3.35 -13.32
N VAL A 309 -14.71 2.34 -12.72
CA VAL A 309 -14.52 0.93 -13.08
C VAL A 309 -15.82 0.37 -13.64
N GLU A 310 -15.76 -0.07 -14.89
CA GLU A 310 -16.91 -0.66 -15.57
C GLU A 310 -17.46 -1.85 -14.77
N CYS A 311 -18.79 -1.94 -14.70
CA CYS A 311 -19.53 -2.98 -13.97
C CYS A 311 -19.41 -2.96 -12.44
N VAL A 312 -18.66 -2.02 -11.86
CA VAL A 312 -18.62 -1.77 -10.40
C VAL A 312 -19.35 -0.48 -10.05
N SER A 313 -19.16 0.58 -10.84
CA SER A 313 -19.71 1.93 -10.63
C SER A 313 -21.19 2.12 -11.02
N VAL A 314 -21.94 1.07 -11.41
CA VAL A 314 -23.26 1.24 -12.10
C VAL A 314 -24.37 0.34 -11.55
N ARG A 315 -24.46 0.13 -10.24
CA ARG A 315 -25.62 -0.55 -9.62
C ARG A 315 -26.23 0.27 -8.51
#